data_AF-A0AAW5S8N6-F1
#
_entry.id   AF-A0AAW5S8N6-F1
#
_cell.length_a   1.000
_cell.length_b   1.000
_cell.length_c   1.000
_cell.angle_alpha   90.00
_cell.angle_beta   90.00
_cell.angle_gamma   90.00
#
_symmetry.space_group_name_H-M   'P 1'
#
loop_
_entity.id
_entity.type
_entity.pdbx_description
1 polymer ?
#
loop_
_entity_poly.entity_id
_entity_poly.type
_entity_poly.pdbx_seq_one_letter_code
_entity_poly.pdbx_strand_id
1 'polypeptide(L)'
;MSTAHANATTAPPDDPGRAFCGVAAPPDATEVHDWSRLGGGLSTRVFAGNTREAAGFTLRVGGLQRSNRICRRWVTVETVSSIGAPLEPEAVRQLAAALVAAANEVEALSAGGAR
;
A
#
# COMPACT_ATOMS: atom_id res chain seq x y z
N MET A 1 21.90 46.34 -29.58
CA MET A 1 22.25 44.94 -29.25
C MET A 1 21.55 44.60 -27.94
N SER A 2 20.48 43.81 -27.99
CA SER A 2 19.73 43.38 -26.81
C SER A 2 19.50 41.88 -26.96
N THR A 3 20.21 41.10 -26.16
CA THR A 3 20.15 39.64 -26.14
C THR A 3 18.87 39.20 -25.45
N ALA A 4 17.96 38.60 -26.21
CA ALA A 4 16.79 37.93 -25.65
C ALA A 4 17.25 36.72 -24.81
N HIS A 5 17.01 36.76 -23.50
CA HIS A 5 17.08 35.57 -22.66
C HIS A 5 15.91 34.66 -23.02
N ALA A 6 16.22 33.53 -23.66
CA ALA A 6 15.28 32.44 -23.80
C ALA A 6 14.88 31.96 -22.40
N ASN A 7 13.64 32.23 -22.03
CA ASN A 7 13.04 31.74 -20.81
C ASN A 7 12.88 30.22 -20.98
N ALA A 8 13.78 29.44 -20.41
CA ALA A 8 13.68 28.00 -20.41
C ALA A 8 12.40 27.63 -19.64
N THR A 9 11.33 27.33 -20.39
CA THR A 9 10.12 26.70 -19.86
C THR A 9 10.55 25.43 -19.16
N THR A 10 10.66 25.47 -17.84
CA THR A 10 10.81 24.29 -17.01
C THR A 10 9.60 23.43 -17.30
N ALA A 11 9.80 22.28 -17.95
CA ALA A 11 8.77 21.27 -18.07
C ALA A 11 8.18 21.00 -16.68
N PRO A 12 6.86 20.81 -16.55
CA PRO A 12 6.30 20.40 -15.27
C PRO A 12 7.07 19.15 -14.78
N PRO A 13 7.32 19.01 -13.46
CA PRO A 13 8.01 17.84 -12.94
C PRO A 13 7.29 16.61 -13.49
N ASP A 14 8.04 15.71 -14.14
CA ASP A 14 7.52 14.50 -14.78
C ASP A 14 6.45 13.88 -13.88
N ASP A 15 5.16 14.00 -14.26
CA ASP A 15 4.07 13.43 -13.48
C ASP A 15 4.26 11.91 -13.49
N PRO A 16 4.69 11.31 -12.36
CA PRO A 16 4.97 9.89 -12.33
C PRO A 16 3.70 9.09 -12.61
N GLY A 17 2.52 9.65 -12.33
CA GLY A 17 1.22 9.03 -12.64
C GLY A 17 1.05 8.72 -14.12
N ARG A 18 1.49 9.63 -15.00
CA ARG A 18 1.37 9.48 -16.45
C ARG A 18 2.38 8.47 -17.01
N ALA A 19 3.56 8.35 -16.42
CA ALA A 19 4.59 7.41 -16.85
C ALA A 19 4.26 5.93 -16.55
N PHE A 20 3.39 5.66 -15.58
CA PHE A 20 3.04 4.31 -15.15
C PHE A 20 1.56 3.96 -15.31
N CYS A 21 0.82 4.69 -16.17
CA CYS A 21 -0.60 4.43 -16.43
C CYS A 21 -0.89 3.01 -16.98
N GLY A 22 0.13 2.31 -17.53
CA GLY A 22 0.04 0.93 -18.00
C GLY A 22 0.28 -0.14 -16.92
N VAL A 23 0.62 0.24 -15.69
CA VAL A 23 0.78 -0.72 -14.59
C VAL A 23 -0.55 -0.89 -13.88
N ALA A 24 -1.22 -2.03 -14.13
CA ALA A 24 -2.49 -2.38 -13.49
C ALA A 24 -2.36 -2.37 -11.96
N ALA A 25 -3.43 -1.96 -11.29
CA ALA A 25 -3.56 -2.10 -9.85
C ALA A 25 -3.49 -3.59 -9.46
N PRO A 26 -2.99 -3.92 -8.26
CA PRO A 26 -3.14 -5.26 -7.71
C PRO A 26 -4.64 -5.62 -7.68
N PRO A 27 -5.02 -6.85 -8.06
CA PRO A 27 -6.43 -7.24 -8.16
C PRO A 27 -7.15 -7.25 -6.80
N ASP A 28 -6.39 -7.35 -5.72
CA ASP A 28 -6.84 -7.31 -4.34
C ASP A 28 -6.99 -5.90 -3.77
N ALA A 29 -6.59 -4.86 -4.53
CA ALA A 29 -6.66 -3.49 -4.05
C ALA A 29 -8.09 -2.96 -4.09
N THR A 30 -8.57 -2.46 -2.95
CA THR A 30 -9.81 -1.70 -2.81
C THR A 30 -9.57 -0.20 -2.99
N GLU A 31 -8.35 0.25 -2.68
CA GLU A 31 -7.89 1.63 -2.82
C GLU A 31 -6.44 1.64 -3.30
N VAL A 32 -6.11 2.55 -4.20
CA VAL A 32 -4.77 2.70 -4.76
C VAL A 32 -4.40 4.17 -4.74
N HIS A 33 -3.26 4.49 -4.14
CA HIS A 33 -2.73 5.85 -4.08
C HIS A 33 -1.85 6.15 -5.31
N ASP A 34 -1.50 7.42 -5.46
CA ASP A 34 -0.64 7.89 -6.55
C ASP A 34 0.78 7.31 -6.47
N TRP A 35 1.45 7.32 -7.62
CA TRP A 35 2.85 6.95 -7.72
C TRP A 35 3.73 8.01 -7.07
N SER A 36 4.61 7.57 -6.17
CA SER A 36 5.68 8.38 -5.60
C SER A 36 7.04 7.79 -5.95
N ARG A 37 8.05 8.65 -6.08
CA ARG A 37 9.44 8.23 -6.24
C ARG A 37 10.21 8.61 -4.99
N LEU A 38 10.38 7.65 -4.09
CA LEU A 38 11.23 7.82 -2.91
C LEU A 38 12.68 7.47 -3.27
N GLY A 39 13.50 8.50 -3.53
CA GLY A 39 14.92 8.36 -3.85
C GLY A 39 15.23 7.85 -5.27
N GLY A 40 16.43 7.29 -5.47
CA GLY A 40 16.91 6.80 -6.78
C GLY A 40 16.30 5.47 -7.24
N GLY A 41 15.37 4.89 -6.47
CA GLY A 41 14.76 3.60 -6.75
C GLY A 41 13.62 3.63 -7.78
N LEU A 42 12.97 2.47 -7.94
CA LEU A 42 11.73 2.34 -8.70
C LEU A 42 10.62 3.18 -8.07
N SER A 43 9.77 3.77 -8.90
CA SER A 43 8.54 4.41 -8.42
C SER A 43 7.64 3.39 -7.75
N THR A 44 6.98 3.82 -6.68
CA THR A 44 6.14 2.98 -5.82
C THR A 44 4.83 3.66 -5.55
N ARG A 45 3.76 2.89 -5.43
CA ARG A 45 2.49 3.37 -4.89
C ARG A 45 2.02 2.46 -3.76
N VAL A 46 1.41 3.07 -2.76
CA VAL A 46 0.74 2.32 -1.69
C VAL A 46 -0.65 1.94 -2.17
N PHE A 47 -1.11 0.77 -1.76
CA PHE A 47 -2.48 0.36 -1.94
C PHE A 47 -3.00 -0.27 -0.65
N ALA A 48 -4.31 -0.31 -0.56
CA ALA A 48 -5.00 -1.05 0.47
C ALA A 48 -5.91 -2.09 -0.15
N GLY A 49 -6.02 -3.22 0.53
CA GLY A 49 -6.90 -4.33 0.19
C GLY A 49 -7.97 -4.49 1.25
N ASN A 50 -8.20 -5.74 1.65
CA ASN A 50 -9.30 -6.10 2.52
C ASN A 50 -9.10 -5.62 3.97
N THR A 51 -10.21 -5.24 4.60
CA THR A 51 -10.27 -4.79 6.00
C THR A 51 -11.13 -5.75 6.82
N ARG A 52 -10.71 -6.03 8.06
CA ARG A 52 -11.44 -6.87 9.01
C ARG A 52 -11.50 -6.21 10.37
N GLU A 53 -12.61 -6.38 11.07
CA GLU A 53 -12.73 -5.98 12.47
C GLU A 53 -12.75 -7.20 13.38
N ALA A 54 -12.02 -7.14 14.49
CA ALA A 54 -12.01 -8.18 15.52
C ALA A 54 -11.72 -7.55 16.88
N ALA A 55 -12.60 -7.74 17.86
CA ALA A 55 -12.41 -7.27 19.23
C ALA A 55 -12.05 -5.78 19.36
N GLY A 56 -12.60 -4.91 18.51
CA GLY A 56 -12.30 -3.48 18.48
C GLY A 56 -10.98 -3.10 17.78
N PHE A 57 -10.31 -4.07 17.15
CA PHE A 57 -9.17 -3.85 16.26
C PHE A 57 -9.61 -3.88 14.81
N THR A 58 -9.00 -3.01 14.01
CA THR A 58 -9.13 -3.02 12.55
C THR A 58 -7.85 -3.59 11.96
N LEU A 59 -7.96 -4.68 11.21
CA LEU A 59 -6.87 -5.28 10.48
C LEU A 59 -7.02 -4.95 9.01
N ARG A 60 -6.01 -4.33 8.41
CA ARG A 60 -6.00 -3.97 6.98
C ARG A 60 -4.87 -4.70 6.28
N VAL A 61 -5.18 -5.48 5.26
CA VAL A 61 -4.17 -5.98 4.33
C VAL A 61 -3.86 -4.85 3.36
N GLY A 62 -2.61 -4.42 3.30
CA GLY A 62 -2.16 -3.36 2.41
C GLY A 62 -0.84 -3.72 1.76
N GLY A 63 -0.32 -2.82 0.94
CA GLY A 63 0.95 -3.07 0.29
C GLY A 63 1.54 -1.90 -0.46
N LEU A 64 2.69 -2.20 -1.04
CA LEU A 64 3.45 -1.33 -1.93
C LEU A 64 3.58 -2.03 -3.28
N GLN A 65 3.10 -1.40 -4.33
CA GLN A 65 3.36 -1.83 -5.70
C GLN A 65 4.50 -0.99 -6.28
N ARG A 66 5.45 -1.67 -6.91
CA ARG A 66 6.57 -1.05 -7.66
C ARG A 66 6.21 -0.95 -9.13
N SER A 67 6.83 -0.01 -9.84
CA SER A 67 6.63 0.18 -11.28
C SER A 67 7.00 -1.04 -12.12
N ASN A 68 7.82 -1.96 -11.59
CA ASN A 68 8.14 -3.26 -12.21
C ASN A 68 7.09 -4.36 -11.92
N ARG A 69 5.89 -3.98 -11.46
CA ARG A 69 4.74 -4.87 -11.14
C ARG A 69 4.91 -5.73 -9.89
N ILE A 70 6.07 -5.71 -9.23
CA ILE A 70 6.27 -6.43 -7.97
C ILE A 70 5.47 -5.75 -6.86
N CYS A 71 4.72 -6.57 -6.11
CA CYS A 71 3.98 -6.13 -4.92
C CYS A 71 4.62 -6.69 -3.66
N ARG A 72 4.74 -5.86 -2.63
CA ARG A 72 5.01 -6.28 -1.25
C ARG A 72 3.76 -6.01 -0.43
N ARG A 73 3.32 -6.98 0.35
CA ARG A 73 2.13 -6.88 1.19
C ARG A 73 2.48 -6.97 2.67
N TRP A 74 1.63 -6.40 3.51
CA TRP A 74 1.71 -6.48 4.97
C TRP A 74 0.31 -6.36 5.58
N VAL A 75 0.22 -6.70 6.86
CA VAL A 75 -0.98 -6.49 7.67
C VAL A 75 -0.72 -5.30 8.60
N THR A 76 -1.59 -4.30 8.54
CA THR A 76 -1.65 -3.23 9.53
C THR A 76 -2.72 -3.57 10.56
N VAL A 77 -2.41 -3.38 11.84
CA VAL A 77 -3.38 -3.53 12.93
C VAL A 77 -3.55 -2.16 13.58
N GLU A 78 -4.78 -1.67 13.58
CA GLU A 78 -5.17 -0.38 14.13
C GLU A 78 -6.13 -0.62 15.30
N THR A 79 -6.04 0.24 16.31
CA THR A 79 -7.00 0.27 17.42
C THR A 79 -7.42 1.71 17.66
N VAL A 80 -8.70 1.90 17.95
CA VAL A 80 -9.25 3.18 18.44
C VAL A 80 -8.96 3.39 19.93
N SER A 81 -8.50 2.35 20.63
CA SER A 81 -8.15 2.40 22.05
C SER A 81 -6.68 2.81 22.26
N SER A 82 -6.37 3.23 23.48
CA SER A 82 -4.99 3.51 23.89
C SER A 82 -4.08 2.29 23.69
N ILE A 83 -2.92 2.51 23.09
CA ILE A 83 -1.85 1.50 23.00
C ILE A 83 -1.53 0.99 24.41
N GLY A 84 -1.59 -0.33 24.63
CA GLY A 84 -1.32 -0.96 25.93
C GLY A 84 -2.55 -1.21 26.81
N ALA A 85 -3.76 -0.98 26.31
CA ALA A 85 -4.97 -1.41 27.02
C ALA A 85 -4.99 -2.94 27.22
N PRO A 86 -5.36 -3.43 28.41
CA PRO A 86 -5.46 -4.86 28.65
C PRO A 86 -6.58 -5.47 27.80
N LEU A 87 -6.33 -6.68 27.29
CA LEU A 87 -7.31 -7.44 26.51
C LEU A 87 -7.79 -8.65 27.30
N GLU A 88 -9.11 -8.83 27.31
CA GLU A 88 -9.72 -10.04 27.84
C GLU A 88 -9.32 -11.27 27.00
N PRO A 89 -9.22 -12.48 27.59
CA PRO A 89 -8.80 -13.68 26.86
C PRO A 89 -9.60 -13.97 25.59
N GLU A 90 -10.89 -13.63 25.57
CA GLU A 90 -11.72 -13.80 24.38
C GLU A 90 -11.36 -12.81 23.26
N ALA A 91 -11.10 -11.54 23.62
CA ALA A 91 -10.62 -10.54 22.67
C ALA A 91 -9.26 -10.96 22.05
N VAL A 92 -8.38 -11.55 22.86
CA VAL A 92 -7.09 -12.10 22.38
C VAL A 92 -7.32 -13.22 21.36
N ARG A 93 -8.23 -14.17 21.63
CA ARG A 93 -8.54 -15.25 20.69
C ARG A 93 -9.11 -14.73 19.37
N GLN A 94 -10.02 -13.77 19.44
CA GLN A 94 -10.63 -13.15 18.25
C GLN A 94 -9.58 -12.42 17.40
N LEU A 95 -8.71 -11.62 18.05
CA LEU A 95 -7.62 -10.93 17.35
C LEU A 95 -6.63 -11.93 16.73
N ALA A 96 -6.25 -12.98 17.46
CA ALA A 96 -5.35 -14.01 16.94
C ALA A 96 -5.93 -14.71 15.71
N ALA A 97 -7.21 -15.09 15.73
CA ALA A 97 -7.88 -15.69 14.58
C ALA A 97 -7.90 -14.75 13.36
N ALA A 98 -8.18 -13.47 13.58
CA ALA A 98 -8.16 -12.46 12.52
C ALA A 98 -6.76 -12.25 11.92
N LEU A 99 -5.71 -12.25 12.76
CA LEU A 99 -4.32 -12.15 12.33
C LEU A 99 -3.90 -13.34 11.47
N VAL A 100 -4.25 -14.56 11.89
CA VAL A 100 -3.98 -15.78 11.11
C VAL A 100 -4.69 -15.73 9.76
N ALA A 101 -5.97 -15.32 9.73
CA ALA A 101 -6.71 -15.18 8.48
C ALA A 101 -6.08 -14.15 7.53
N ALA A 102 -5.63 -13.00 8.05
CA ALA A 102 -4.96 -11.97 7.26
C ALA A 102 -3.59 -12.42 6.74
N ALA A 103 -2.82 -13.16 7.54
CA ALA A 103 -1.54 -13.73 7.12
C ALA A 103 -1.73 -14.73 5.97
N ASN A 104 -2.69 -15.65 6.11
CA ASN A 104 -3.03 -16.62 5.06
C ASN A 104 -3.45 -15.94 3.75
N GLU A 105 -4.19 -14.83 3.82
CA GLU A 105 -4.53 -14.03 2.64
C GLU A 105 -3.28 -13.46 1.96
N VAL A 106 -2.37 -12.85 2.73
CA VAL A 106 -1.11 -12.30 2.20
C VAL A 106 -0.27 -13.38 1.52
N GLU A 107 -0.20 -14.57 2.10
CA GLU A 107 0.51 -15.72 1.52
C GLU A 107 -0.12 -16.18 0.22
N ALA A 108 -1.45 -16.33 0.18
CA ALA A 108 -2.19 -16.70 -1.03
C ALA A 108 -1.98 -15.69 -2.17
N LEU A 109 -2.01 -14.40 -1.86
CA LEU A 109 -1.78 -13.30 -2.81
C LEU A 109 -0.32 -13.23 -3.30
N SER A 110 0.61 -13.71 -2.49
CA SER A 110 2.04 -13.77 -2.85
C SER A 110 2.35 -15.00 -3.71
N ALA A 111 1.70 -16.13 -3.45
CA ALA A 111 1.79 -17.34 -4.26
C ALA A 111 1.10 -17.21 -5.63
N GLY A 112 0.00 -16.45 -5.70
CA GLY A 112 -0.75 -16.21 -6.94
C GLY A 112 -0.11 -15.25 -7.94
N GLY A 113 0.93 -14.50 -7.54
CA GLY A 113 1.63 -13.52 -8.39
C GLY A 113 2.77 -14.08 -9.25
N ALA A 114 3.01 -15.39 -9.20
CA ALA A 114 4.14 -16.07 -9.85
C ALA A 114 3.79 -16.77 -11.18
N ARG A 115 2.72 -16.36 -11.87
CA ARG A 115 2.33 -16.91 -13.19
C ARG A 115 2.32 -15.83 -14.26
#